data_AF-A0A397PC05-F1
#
_entry.id   AF-A0A397PC05-F1
#
_cell.length_a   1.000
_cell.length_b   1.000
_cell.length_c   1.000
_cell.angle_alpha   90.00
_cell.angle_beta   90.00
_cell.angle_gamma   90.00
#
_symmetry.space_group_name_H-M   'P 1'
#
loop_
_entity.id
_entity.type
_entity.pdbx_description
1 polymer ?
#
loop_
_entity_poly.entity_id
_entity_poly.type
_entity_poly.pdbx_seq_one_letter_code
_entity_poly.pdbx_strand_id
1 'polypeptide(L)'
;MRNYFIPLAAVLLSILNFSSAHAQAHPELYDYLTQDVCLNSSGAVVAGDPATCPNRRNIGLYENSPYIVTDFDSVTGATYSATNSFPVLGTDGYTRIMVSKNLQGGFNSNFQFSFSEARDGYDLIDVTFTTSASFIRTSDGGCYDQIWSRSASYSTPGARAGGWRLFPLPSAPSSWPQTNSATHATYHIQLTPNRPGCVSGSSIGRTYWNAPAQYQFETGKLLTAIRSDHFAAENLSQQNNALERYYFTKEYGYTRWEAWIPRSRCYQERGTTAPICHPESTNYPLQSRCKVMNVSSTGHPGLDRWGNQDWVRVDCRDQTNYVALNTPQIMLDTVMAQTNGVVDINFHQLNESLATYAAPGTTLLSNQSIMSPDGRFTFRAQSDFNVVQYMNATPLWASNTAGASVMGRLAFQTDGNLVLYNNVNVPYWSSASPGFPNAALYVKNDGNVVMLSNRARGALLWSTNTCCH
;
A
#
# COMPACT_ATOMS: atom_id res chain seq x y z
N MET A 1 56.63 47.75 -12.96
CA MET A 1 55.41 47.72 -12.12
C MET A 1 54.43 46.74 -12.77
N ARG A 2 54.36 45.52 -12.22
CA ARG A 2 53.14 44.85 -11.69
C ARG A 2 52.00 44.66 -12.70
N ASN A 3 51.80 43.40 -13.07
CA ASN A 3 50.56 42.58 -13.20
C ASN A 3 49.24 43.34 -13.47
N TYR A 4 48.34 42.88 -14.34
CA TYR A 4 47.70 41.56 -14.31
C TYR A 4 47.18 41.09 -15.67
N PHE A 5 47.42 39.82 -15.98
CA PHE A 5 46.61 39.01 -16.87
C PHE A 5 45.23 38.76 -16.24
N ILE A 6 44.15 38.89 -17.01
CA ILE A 6 42.87 38.21 -16.74
C ILE A 6 42.45 37.53 -18.06
N PRO A 7 42.34 36.19 -18.10
CA PRO A 7 41.84 35.46 -19.26
C PRO A 7 40.31 35.54 -19.32
N LEU A 8 39.74 35.48 -20.54
CA LEU A 8 38.31 35.24 -20.74
C LEU A 8 37.93 33.91 -20.08
N ALA A 9 37.30 33.99 -18.91
CA ALA A 9 36.62 32.84 -18.31
C ALA A 9 35.26 32.67 -19.00
N ALA A 10 35.09 31.51 -19.64
CA ALA A 10 33.79 31.05 -20.11
C ALA A 10 32.81 31.03 -18.93
N VAL A 11 31.70 31.76 -19.07
CA VAL A 11 30.59 31.69 -18.14
C VAL A 11 29.96 30.30 -18.30
N LEU A 12 30.37 29.34 -17.47
CA LEU A 12 29.53 28.19 -17.19
C LEU A 12 28.31 28.71 -16.43
N LEU A 13 27.18 28.81 -17.13
CA LEU A 13 25.88 28.83 -16.47
C LEU A 13 25.77 27.50 -15.70
N SER A 14 26.03 27.54 -14.40
CA SER A 14 25.61 26.47 -13.51
C SER A 14 24.09 26.47 -13.54
N ILE A 15 23.53 25.57 -14.35
CA ILE A 15 22.13 25.19 -14.23
C ILE A 15 22.03 24.57 -12.85
N LEU A 16 21.60 25.37 -11.87
CA LEU A 16 21.03 24.84 -10.65
C LEU A 16 19.84 24.03 -11.11
N ASN A 17 20.03 22.72 -11.29
CA ASN A 17 18.94 21.79 -11.25
C ASN A 17 18.31 21.96 -9.87
N PHE A 18 17.31 22.81 -9.78
CA PHE A 18 16.28 22.67 -8.76
C PHE A 18 15.61 21.33 -9.06
N SER A 19 16.23 20.23 -8.61
CA SER A 19 15.43 19.09 -8.20
C SER A 19 14.54 19.67 -7.11
N SER A 20 13.25 19.81 -7.40
CA SER A 20 12.25 19.92 -6.35
C SER A 20 12.52 18.75 -5.41
N ALA A 21 13.13 19.04 -4.27
CA ALA A 21 13.25 18.08 -3.19
C ALA A 21 11.81 17.87 -2.71
N HIS A 22 11.16 16.85 -3.26
CA HIS A 22 9.83 16.45 -2.83
C HIS A 22 10.00 15.95 -1.40
N ALA A 23 9.30 16.59 -0.46
CA ALA A 23 9.41 16.25 0.94
C ALA A 23 8.83 14.84 1.13
N GLN A 24 9.70 13.85 1.35
CA GLN A 24 9.28 12.56 1.90
C GLN A 24 8.54 12.84 3.22
N ALA A 25 7.47 12.09 3.49
CA ALA A 25 6.75 12.19 4.75
C ALA A 25 7.72 12.15 5.93
N HIS A 26 7.50 13.02 6.94
CA HIS A 26 8.32 12.99 8.14
C HIS A 26 8.21 11.60 8.78
N PRO A 27 9.34 11.00 9.21
CA PRO A 27 9.36 9.62 9.71
C PRO A 27 8.29 9.35 10.78
N GLU A 28 8.01 10.34 11.64
CA GLU A 28 7.02 10.22 12.71
C GLU A 28 5.57 10.09 12.22
N LEU A 29 5.16 10.80 11.18
CA LEU A 29 3.78 10.77 10.68
C LEU A 29 3.55 9.62 9.70
N TYR A 30 4.61 9.22 9.00
CA TYR A 30 4.62 7.99 8.22
C TYR A 30 4.38 6.74 9.09
N ASP A 31 4.95 6.75 10.31
CA ASP A 31 4.77 5.72 11.34
C ASP A 31 3.29 5.48 11.70
N TYR A 32 2.46 6.54 11.67
CA TYR A 32 1.02 6.40 11.93
C TYR A 32 0.23 5.84 10.73
N LEU A 33 0.80 5.84 9.53
CA LEU A 33 0.14 5.32 8.33
C LEU A 33 0.55 3.87 8.05
N THR A 34 1.66 3.40 8.58
CA THR A 34 2.22 2.08 8.28
C THR A 34 2.09 1.19 9.50
N GLN A 35 1.69 -0.07 9.31
CA GLN A 35 1.62 -1.03 10.40
C GLN A 35 3.03 -1.45 10.82
N ASP A 36 3.18 -1.79 12.09
CA ASP A 36 4.43 -2.33 12.64
C ASP A 36 4.49 -3.86 12.53
N VAL A 37 5.70 -4.40 12.54
CA VAL A 37 6.01 -5.83 12.74
C VAL A 37 6.91 -6.00 13.96
N CYS A 38 6.69 -7.07 14.72
CA CYS A 38 7.50 -7.40 15.89
C CYS A 38 8.84 -8.04 15.50
N LEU A 39 9.87 -7.73 16.28
CA LEU A 39 11.23 -8.20 16.05
C LEU A 39 11.76 -9.05 17.22
N ASN A 40 12.52 -10.09 16.92
CA ASN A 40 13.33 -10.79 17.91
C ASN A 40 14.65 -10.05 18.20
N SER A 41 15.48 -10.62 19.08
CA SER A 41 16.77 -10.02 19.46
C SER A 41 17.80 -9.91 18.32
N SER A 42 17.64 -10.68 17.23
CA SER A 42 18.49 -10.57 16.03
C SER A 42 17.93 -9.58 15.00
N GLY A 43 16.81 -8.91 15.30
CA GLY A 43 16.14 -7.98 14.38
C GLY A 43 15.31 -8.66 13.29
N ALA A 44 15.07 -9.98 13.38
CA ALA A 44 14.22 -10.70 12.44
C ALA A 44 12.75 -10.56 12.81
N VAL A 45 11.87 -10.49 11.81
CA VAL A 45 10.42 -10.43 12.00
C VAL A 45 9.91 -11.72 12.62
N VAL A 46 9.04 -11.58 13.61
CA VAL A 46 8.38 -12.70 14.30
C VAL A 46 6.89 -12.43 14.46
N ALA A 47 6.12 -13.49 14.64
CA ALA A 47 4.73 -13.37 15.04
C ALA A 47 4.66 -12.72 16.43
N GLY A 48 3.85 -11.67 16.54
CA GLY A 48 3.59 -10.94 17.76
C GLY A 48 2.67 -9.77 17.47
N ASP A 49 1.95 -9.30 18.49
CA ASP A 49 1.10 -8.12 18.41
C ASP A 49 1.93 -6.84 18.63
N PRO A 50 2.05 -5.94 17.63
CA PRO A 50 2.76 -4.66 17.75
C PRO A 50 2.35 -3.80 18.93
N ALA A 51 1.12 -3.93 19.44
CA ALA A 51 0.66 -3.20 20.63
C ALA A 51 1.32 -3.67 21.93
N THR A 52 1.99 -4.82 21.93
CA THR A 52 2.57 -5.43 23.15
C THR A 52 4.03 -5.85 23.00
N CYS A 53 4.53 -6.06 21.78
CA CYS A 53 5.88 -6.55 21.61
C CYS A 53 6.92 -5.43 21.89
N PRO A 54 8.06 -5.79 22.54
CA PRO A 54 9.01 -4.81 23.05
C PRO A 54 9.86 -4.15 21.95
N ASN A 55 10.07 -4.85 20.84
CA ASN A 55 10.83 -4.37 19.69
C ASN A 55 9.96 -4.50 18.45
N ARG A 56 9.78 -3.39 17.73
CA ARG A 56 8.99 -3.33 16.51
C ARG A 56 9.53 -2.26 15.55
N ARG A 57 9.12 -2.36 14.29
CA ARG A 57 9.38 -1.36 13.25
C ARG A 57 8.25 -1.39 12.24
N ASN A 58 8.13 -0.33 11.44
CA ASN A 58 7.26 -0.33 10.28
C ASN A 58 7.56 -1.53 9.37
N ILE A 59 6.50 -2.16 8.86
CA ILE A 59 6.62 -3.19 7.82
C ILE A 59 7.30 -2.60 6.58
N GLY A 60 8.18 -3.38 5.97
CA GLY A 60 8.91 -2.97 4.77
C GLY A 60 8.06 -3.02 3.51
N LEU A 61 8.58 -2.40 2.43
CA LEU A 61 8.00 -2.53 1.09
C LEU A 61 7.93 -4.01 0.70
N TYR A 62 6.71 -4.47 0.37
CA TYR A 62 6.44 -5.84 -0.07
C TYR A 62 6.89 -6.93 0.92
N GLU A 63 7.00 -6.59 2.20
CA GLU A 63 7.30 -7.56 3.24
C GLU A 63 6.06 -8.38 3.60
N ASN A 64 6.26 -9.67 3.91
CA ASN A 64 5.20 -10.55 4.37
C ASN A 64 4.68 -10.09 5.74
N SER A 65 3.39 -9.78 5.82
CA SER A 65 2.73 -9.49 7.09
C SER A 65 2.48 -10.80 7.86
N PRO A 66 2.95 -10.93 9.12
CA PRO A 66 2.70 -12.12 9.94
C PRO A 66 1.32 -12.11 10.60
N TYR A 67 0.52 -11.06 10.41
CA TYR A 67 -0.80 -10.92 11.01
C TYR A 67 -1.76 -10.11 10.13
N ILE A 68 -3.04 -10.20 10.46
CA ILE A 68 -4.08 -9.25 10.07
C ILE A 68 -4.66 -8.61 11.34
N VAL A 69 -5.23 -7.42 11.23
CA VAL A 69 -6.12 -6.88 12.26
C VAL A 69 -7.55 -6.92 11.75
N THR A 70 -8.48 -7.27 12.63
CA THR A 70 -9.90 -7.40 12.29
C THR A 70 -10.75 -6.51 13.16
N ASP A 71 -11.95 -6.19 12.68
CA ASP A 71 -13.04 -5.78 13.55
C ASP A 71 -13.57 -6.99 14.34
N PHE A 72 -14.32 -6.71 15.40
CA PHE A 72 -14.87 -7.75 16.25
C PHE A 72 -16.15 -7.27 16.93
N ASP A 73 -17.18 -8.09 16.93
CA ASP A 73 -18.39 -7.87 17.71
C ASP A 73 -18.27 -8.55 19.08
N SER A 74 -18.28 -7.74 20.14
CA SER A 74 -18.07 -8.25 21.50
C SER A 74 -19.20 -9.12 22.06
N VAL A 75 -20.35 -9.18 21.39
CA VAL A 75 -21.49 -10.01 21.80
C VAL A 75 -21.56 -11.29 21.00
N THR A 76 -21.40 -11.22 19.69
CA THR A 76 -21.55 -12.38 18.78
C THR A 76 -20.23 -13.09 18.51
N GLY A 77 -19.10 -12.45 18.77
CA GLY A 77 -17.78 -12.95 18.41
C GLY A 77 -17.44 -12.80 16.92
N ALA A 78 -18.35 -12.22 16.13
CA ALA A 78 -18.19 -12.12 14.69
C ALA A 78 -17.12 -11.09 14.30
N THR A 79 -16.32 -11.45 13.30
CA THR A 79 -15.42 -10.54 12.57
C THR A 79 -15.97 -10.38 11.16
N TYR A 80 -16.03 -9.16 10.65
CA TYR A 80 -16.63 -8.83 9.35
C TYR A 80 -15.61 -8.30 8.36
N SER A 81 -14.58 -7.63 8.84
CA SER A 81 -13.48 -7.15 8.01
C SER A 81 -12.11 -7.36 8.63
N ALA A 82 -11.12 -7.52 7.76
CA ALA A 82 -9.72 -7.51 8.09
C ALA A 82 -9.01 -6.43 7.28
N THR A 83 -8.02 -5.79 7.90
CA THR A 83 -7.23 -4.73 7.27
C THR A 83 -5.74 -4.88 7.56
N ASN A 84 -4.94 -4.39 6.63
CA ASN A 84 -3.51 -4.17 6.80
C ASN A 84 -3.12 -2.84 6.16
N SER A 85 -2.15 -2.15 6.73
CA SER A 85 -1.69 -0.83 6.28
C SER A 85 -0.20 -0.90 6.01
N PHE A 86 0.22 -0.92 4.74
CA PHE A 86 1.60 -1.27 4.36
C PHE A 86 2.09 -0.43 3.19
N PRO A 87 3.41 -0.23 3.05
CA PRO A 87 3.93 0.60 1.99
C PRO A 87 3.96 -0.15 0.67
N VAL A 88 3.72 0.60 -0.40
CA VAL A 88 3.85 0.16 -1.79
C VAL A 88 4.65 1.19 -2.57
N LEU A 89 5.36 0.76 -3.61
CA LEU A 89 6.03 1.69 -4.52
C LEU A 89 5.08 2.07 -5.64
N GLY A 90 4.91 3.36 -5.91
CA GLY A 90 4.17 3.78 -7.09
C GLY A 90 4.98 3.68 -8.39
N THR A 91 4.29 3.76 -9.52
CA THR A 91 4.91 3.73 -10.87
C THR A 91 5.85 4.92 -11.13
N ASP A 92 5.72 5.99 -10.35
CA ASP A 92 6.60 7.15 -10.36
C ASP A 92 7.85 7.00 -9.46
N GLY A 93 7.98 5.88 -8.74
CA GLY A 93 9.11 5.59 -7.85
C GLY A 93 8.97 6.14 -6.44
N TYR A 94 7.81 6.70 -6.07
CA TYR A 94 7.56 7.21 -4.72
C TYR A 94 6.73 6.24 -3.88
N THR A 95 7.04 6.17 -2.58
CA THR A 95 6.31 5.34 -1.63
C THR A 95 4.90 5.90 -1.40
N ARG A 96 3.93 5.00 -1.37
CA ARG A 96 2.54 5.23 -0.97
C ARG A 96 2.18 4.23 0.09
N ILE A 97 1.05 4.44 0.77
CA ILE A 97 0.51 3.46 1.71
C ILE A 97 -0.74 2.84 1.12
N MET A 98 -0.77 1.51 1.10
CA MET A 98 -1.95 0.72 0.77
C MET A 98 -2.62 0.28 2.06
N VAL A 99 -3.92 0.52 2.16
CA VAL A 99 -4.79 -0.08 3.17
C VAL A 99 -5.63 -1.15 2.48
N SER A 100 -5.33 -2.43 2.68
CA SER A 100 -6.20 -3.51 2.18
C SER A 100 -7.40 -3.70 3.11
N LYS A 101 -8.57 -4.04 2.56
CA LYS A 101 -9.81 -4.27 3.32
C LYS A 101 -10.51 -5.53 2.81
N ASN A 102 -10.33 -6.66 3.48
CA ASN A 102 -11.06 -7.89 3.15
C ASN A 102 -12.38 -7.94 3.90
N LEU A 103 -13.50 -8.21 3.21
CA LEU A 103 -14.86 -8.16 3.77
C LEU A 103 -15.55 -9.54 3.82
N GLN A 104 -14.78 -10.63 3.74
CA GLN A 104 -15.33 -12.01 3.76
C GLN A 104 -15.81 -12.48 5.15
N GLY A 105 -15.36 -11.83 6.23
CA GLY A 105 -15.63 -12.24 7.61
C GLY A 105 -14.96 -13.56 8.03
N GLY A 106 -15.17 -13.94 9.29
CA GLY A 106 -14.71 -15.23 9.85
C GLY A 106 -13.19 -15.45 9.85
N PHE A 107 -12.42 -14.41 10.15
CA PHE A 107 -10.96 -14.41 10.03
C PHE A 107 -10.29 -15.25 11.12
N ASN A 108 -9.24 -15.98 10.75
CA ASN A 108 -8.46 -16.84 11.65
C ASN A 108 -7.03 -17.03 11.12
N SER A 109 -6.21 -17.81 11.81
CA SER A 109 -4.80 -18.00 11.49
C SER A 109 -4.52 -18.65 10.13
N ASN A 110 -5.52 -19.31 9.51
CA ASN A 110 -5.40 -19.90 8.19
C ASN A 110 -5.82 -18.96 7.06
N PHE A 111 -6.19 -17.71 7.37
CA PHE A 111 -6.58 -16.73 6.37
C PHE A 111 -5.54 -16.64 5.24
N GLN A 112 -6.02 -16.73 4.00
CA GLN A 112 -5.23 -16.52 2.79
C GLN A 112 -5.74 -15.25 2.13
N PHE A 113 -4.82 -14.31 1.92
CA PHE A 113 -5.10 -13.04 1.30
C PHE A 113 -5.45 -13.26 -0.16
N SER A 114 -6.57 -12.68 -0.57
CA SER A 114 -6.99 -12.54 -1.96
C SER A 114 -7.82 -11.27 -2.05
N PHE A 115 -7.87 -10.63 -3.22
CA PHE A 115 -8.71 -9.46 -3.41
C PHE A 115 -9.81 -9.75 -4.44
N SER A 116 -11.05 -9.47 -4.05
CA SER A 116 -12.20 -9.50 -4.97
C SER A 116 -12.81 -8.11 -5.05
N GLU A 117 -12.75 -7.44 -6.22
CA GLU A 117 -13.33 -6.10 -6.42
C GLU A 117 -14.84 -6.06 -6.10
N ALA A 118 -15.54 -7.18 -6.25
CA ALA A 118 -16.98 -7.29 -5.96
C ALA A 118 -17.31 -7.26 -4.46
N ARG A 119 -16.34 -7.58 -3.59
CA ARG A 119 -16.55 -7.80 -2.16
C ARG A 119 -15.65 -6.93 -1.29
N ASP A 120 -14.37 -6.91 -1.61
CA ASP A 120 -13.32 -6.29 -0.81
C ASP A 120 -13.12 -4.83 -1.21
N GLY A 121 -12.27 -4.14 -0.46
CA GLY A 121 -11.90 -2.77 -0.75
C GLY A 121 -10.44 -2.48 -0.46
N TYR A 122 -10.01 -1.28 -0.82
CA TYR A 122 -8.69 -0.78 -0.47
C TYR A 122 -8.66 0.74 -0.47
N ASP A 123 -7.68 1.34 0.21
CA ASP A 123 -7.33 2.74 0.01
C ASP A 123 -5.86 2.89 -0.38
N LEU A 124 -5.56 3.79 -1.31
CA LEU A 124 -4.21 4.20 -1.65
C LEU A 124 -3.98 5.64 -1.17
N ILE A 125 -3.03 5.80 -0.24
CA ILE A 125 -2.68 7.08 0.36
C ILE A 125 -1.40 7.62 -0.28
N ASP A 126 -1.46 8.84 -0.81
CA ASP A 126 -0.28 9.61 -1.17
C ASP A 126 0.27 10.35 0.04
N VAL A 127 1.61 10.33 0.14
CA VAL A 127 2.38 10.99 1.20
C VAL A 127 3.55 11.81 0.62
N THR A 128 3.57 12.03 -0.70
CA THR A 128 4.76 12.47 -1.42
C THR A 128 4.62 13.87 -2.01
N PHE A 129 3.51 14.13 -2.70
CA PHE A 129 3.38 15.31 -3.57
C PHE A 129 2.61 16.46 -2.91
N THR A 130 2.31 16.33 -1.61
CA THR A 130 1.45 17.26 -0.90
C THR A 130 1.80 17.37 0.58
N THR A 131 1.38 18.46 1.21
CA THR A 131 1.61 18.73 2.63
C THR A 131 0.57 18.05 3.53
N SER A 132 -0.02 16.95 3.08
CA SER A 132 -1.01 16.19 3.83
C SER A 132 -1.06 14.76 3.33
N ALA A 133 -1.18 13.79 4.23
CA ALA A 133 -1.61 12.46 3.81
C ALA A 133 -2.99 12.57 3.16
N SER A 134 -3.21 11.88 2.05
CA SER A 134 -4.50 11.90 1.36
C SER A 134 -4.79 10.62 0.64
N PHE A 135 -6.03 10.13 0.69
CA PHE A 135 -6.47 9.12 -0.26
C PHE A 135 -6.49 9.73 -1.66
N ILE A 136 -5.85 9.02 -2.58
CA ILE A 136 -5.81 9.33 -4.00
C ILE A 136 -6.57 8.31 -4.83
N ARG A 137 -6.86 7.14 -4.25
CA ARG A 137 -7.67 6.07 -4.84
C ARG A 137 -8.28 5.22 -3.75
N THR A 138 -9.48 4.71 -3.96
CA THR A 138 -10.15 3.71 -3.11
C THR A 138 -10.83 2.71 -4.02
N SER A 139 -11.08 1.53 -3.50
CA SER A 139 -12.10 0.64 -4.01
C SER A 139 -12.96 0.16 -2.86
N ASP A 140 -14.27 0.06 -3.08
CA ASP A 140 -15.18 -0.51 -2.11
C ASP A 140 -16.37 -1.19 -2.81
N GLY A 141 -17.01 -2.09 -2.07
CA GLY A 141 -18.21 -2.79 -2.52
C GLY A 141 -19.44 -1.90 -2.71
N GLY A 142 -19.34 -0.57 -2.61
CA GLY A 142 -20.36 0.43 -2.90
C GLY A 142 -20.17 1.14 -4.25
N CYS A 143 -18.96 1.59 -4.60
CA CYS A 143 -18.69 2.28 -5.87
C CYS A 143 -17.52 1.76 -6.70
N TYR A 144 -16.95 0.62 -6.32
CA TYR A 144 -15.75 0.01 -6.92
C TYR A 144 -14.59 1.01 -6.93
N ASP A 145 -13.69 0.88 -7.90
CA ASP A 145 -12.48 1.68 -7.99
C ASP A 145 -12.76 3.13 -8.39
N GLN A 146 -12.27 4.03 -7.55
CA GLN A 146 -12.54 5.46 -7.55
C GLN A 146 -11.24 6.23 -7.32
N ILE A 147 -11.04 7.32 -8.05
CA ILE A 147 -9.89 8.22 -7.90
C ILE A 147 -10.31 9.54 -7.27
N TRP A 148 -9.48 10.02 -6.35
CA TRP A 148 -9.56 11.39 -5.81
C TRP A 148 -8.39 12.23 -6.28
N SER A 149 -8.71 13.44 -6.73
CA SER A 149 -7.74 14.37 -7.29
C SER A 149 -8.16 15.81 -7.04
N ARG A 150 -7.21 16.75 -6.98
CA ARG A 150 -7.53 18.20 -6.92
C ARG A 150 -7.95 18.76 -8.27
N SER A 151 -7.75 18.00 -9.33
CA SER A 151 -8.04 18.38 -10.72
C SER A 151 -8.71 17.24 -11.48
N ALA A 152 -9.53 17.57 -12.46
CA ALA A 152 -10.07 16.61 -13.42
C ALA A 152 -8.98 15.93 -14.28
N SER A 153 -7.76 16.46 -14.31
CA SER A 153 -6.59 15.85 -14.98
C SER A 153 -5.91 14.79 -14.11
N TYR A 154 -6.64 13.75 -13.71
CA TYR A 154 -6.22 12.75 -12.73
C TYR A 154 -5.17 11.75 -13.23
N SER A 155 -4.84 11.70 -14.52
CA SER A 155 -3.95 10.69 -15.09
C SER A 155 -2.49 10.82 -14.62
N THR A 156 -2.05 12.03 -14.27
CA THR A 156 -0.70 12.28 -13.73
C THR A 156 -0.66 12.07 -12.22
N PRO A 157 0.26 11.25 -11.67
CA PRO A 157 0.33 10.98 -10.23
C PRO A 157 0.35 12.23 -9.34
N GLY A 158 1.17 13.23 -9.68
CA GLY A 158 1.24 14.48 -8.91
C GLY A 158 -0.04 15.32 -8.93
N ALA A 159 -0.92 15.15 -9.92
CA ALA A 159 -2.21 15.85 -9.97
C ALA A 159 -3.24 15.25 -8.99
N ARG A 160 -3.09 13.97 -8.65
CA ARG A 160 -3.95 13.27 -7.68
C ARG A 160 -3.64 13.64 -6.23
N ALA A 161 -2.44 14.17 -5.99
CA ALA A 161 -1.95 14.52 -4.66
C ALA A 161 -2.89 15.45 -3.90
N GLY A 162 -3.17 15.11 -2.64
CA GLY A 162 -4.02 15.90 -1.78
C GLY A 162 -5.49 15.93 -2.21
N GLY A 163 -5.96 14.86 -2.86
CA GLY A 163 -7.35 14.61 -3.22
C GLY A 163 -8.26 14.59 -1.98
N TRP A 164 -8.43 13.44 -1.35
CA TRP A 164 -9.19 13.32 -0.10
C TRP A 164 -8.23 13.39 1.09
N ARG A 165 -8.14 14.54 1.76
CA ARG A 165 -7.12 14.78 2.80
C ARG A 165 -7.45 14.04 4.11
N LEU A 166 -6.40 13.66 4.83
CA LEU A 166 -6.47 13.03 6.15
C LEU A 166 -5.89 13.97 7.21
N PHE A 167 -4.58 14.13 7.25
CA PHE A 167 -3.89 14.97 8.22
C PHE A 167 -2.60 15.55 7.61
N PRO A 168 -2.07 16.66 8.14
CA PRO A 168 -0.91 17.35 7.56
C PRO A 168 0.36 16.49 7.55
N LEU A 169 1.23 16.76 6.56
CA LEU A 169 2.60 16.27 6.36
C LEU A 169 3.47 17.48 5.90
N PRO A 170 4.81 17.46 5.97
CA PRO A 170 5.65 16.46 6.62
C PRO A 170 5.73 16.68 8.13
N SER A 171 5.88 17.90 8.65
CA SER A 171 5.94 18.12 10.10
C SER A 171 4.56 18.22 10.71
N ALA A 172 4.38 17.59 11.89
CA ALA A 172 3.25 17.89 12.75
C ALA A 172 3.21 19.42 12.97
N PRO A 173 2.04 20.06 12.92
CA PRO A 173 1.96 21.50 13.11
C PRO A 173 2.52 21.87 14.50
N SER A 174 3.28 22.96 14.57
CA SER A 174 4.02 23.40 15.78
C SER A 174 3.12 23.62 17.00
N SER A 175 1.84 23.83 16.75
CA SER A 175 0.75 23.57 17.69
C SER A 175 -0.35 22.89 16.90
N TRP A 176 -1.09 21.97 17.49
CA TRP A 176 -2.35 21.48 16.92
C TRP A 176 -3.50 22.37 17.44
N PRO A 177 -3.93 23.44 16.73
CA PRO A 177 -5.07 24.24 17.17
C PRO A 177 -6.35 23.43 17.42
N GLN A 178 -7.19 23.95 18.32
CA GLN A 178 -8.49 23.40 18.69
C GLN A 178 -9.50 23.32 17.51
N THR A 179 -9.21 23.94 16.35
CA THR A 179 -10.12 24.01 15.19
C THR A 179 -9.42 23.79 13.83
N ASN A 180 -8.33 23.02 13.78
CA ASN A 180 -7.61 22.77 12.53
C ASN A 180 -8.48 22.00 11.53
N SER A 181 -9.03 22.73 10.56
CA SER A 181 -9.67 22.13 9.39
C SER A 181 -9.08 22.64 8.09
N ALA A 182 -8.99 21.78 7.08
CA ALA A 182 -8.81 22.19 5.69
C ALA A 182 -10.13 22.06 4.94
N THR A 183 -10.51 23.11 4.21
CA THR A 183 -11.51 23.01 3.14
C THR A 183 -10.77 22.79 1.81
N HIS A 184 -11.24 21.85 0.98
CA HIS A 184 -10.74 21.73 -0.39
C HIS A 184 -11.79 21.19 -1.35
N ALA A 185 -11.74 21.68 -2.59
CA ALA A 185 -12.38 21.05 -3.74
C ALA A 185 -11.64 19.76 -4.14
N THR A 186 -12.36 18.65 -4.21
CA THR A 186 -11.85 17.36 -4.66
C THR A 186 -12.72 16.84 -5.78
N TYR A 187 -12.09 16.37 -6.84
CA TYR A 187 -12.70 15.63 -7.93
C TYR A 187 -12.67 14.15 -7.60
N HIS A 188 -13.83 13.53 -7.67
CA HIS A 188 -14.05 12.12 -7.49
C HIS A 188 -14.44 11.51 -8.84
N ILE A 189 -13.70 10.49 -9.27
CA ILE A 189 -13.86 9.89 -10.60
C ILE A 189 -14.02 8.39 -10.43
N GLN A 190 -15.17 7.87 -10.84
CA GLN A 190 -15.39 6.43 -10.88
C GLN A 190 -14.67 5.86 -12.09
N LEU A 191 -13.81 4.87 -11.86
CA LEU A 191 -13.09 4.20 -12.94
C LEU A 191 -13.91 3.09 -13.57
N THR A 192 -14.68 2.34 -12.77
CA THR A 192 -15.49 1.21 -13.25
C THR A 192 -16.91 1.71 -13.59
N PRO A 193 -17.26 1.95 -14.86
CA PRO A 193 -18.58 2.40 -15.23
C PRO A 193 -19.63 1.31 -14.92
N ASN A 194 -20.88 1.73 -14.73
CA ASN A 194 -22.09 0.88 -14.64
C ASN A 194 -22.57 0.48 -13.23
N ARG A 195 -22.22 1.23 -12.19
CA ARG A 195 -22.91 1.07 -10.90
C ARG A 195 -23.94 2.18 -10.64
N PRO A 196 -25.26 1.86 -10.57
CA PRO A 196 -26.28 2.85 -10.26
C PRO A 196 -26.00 3.54 -8.91
N GLY A 197 -26.06 4.87 -8.90
CA GLY A 197 -25.81 5.70 -7.72
C GLY A 197 -24.37 6.17 -7.54
N CYS A 198 -23.42 5.63 -8.30
CA CYS A 198 -22.04 6.10 -8.34
C CYS A 198 -21.86 7.01 -9.55
N VAL A 199 -21.49 8.26 -9.30
CA VAL A 199 -21.28 9.25 -10.35
C VAL A 199 -19.94 9.95 -10.13
N SER A 200 -19.23 10.18 -11.23
CA SER A 200 -18.10 11.12 -11.23
C SER A 200 -18.63 12.52 -10.90
N GLY A 201 -17.87 13.27 -10.10
CA GLY A 201 -18.29 14.59 -9.66
C GLY A 201 -17.19 15.34 -8.93
N SER A 202 -17.54 16.50 -8.40
CA SER A 202 -16.68 17.27 -7.51
C SER A 202 -17.45 17.66 -6.26
N SER A 203 -16.76 17.68 -5.14
CA SER A 203 -17.28 18.17 -3.87
C SER A 203 -16.25 19.10 -3.22
N ILE A 204 -16.73 20.06 -2.44
CA ILE A 204 -15.88 20.84 -1.54
C ILE A 204 -16.10 20.25 -0.16
N GLY A 205 -15.14 19.45 0.28
CA GLY A 205 -15.14 18.80 1.58
C GLY A 205 -14.44 19.65 2.64
N ARG A 206 -14.65 19.28 3.90
CA ARG A 206 -13.92 19.83 5.04
C ARG A 206 -13.33 18.70 5.86
N THR A 207 -12.04 18.76 6.17
CA THR A 207 -11.34 17.77 6.99
C THR A 207 -10.89 18.41 8.27
N TYR A 208 -11.23 17.84 9.42
CA TYR A 208 -10.65 18.17 10.73
C TYR A 208 -9.67 17.07 11.16
N TRP A 209 -8.70 17.41 11.99
CA TRP A 209 -7.79 16.42 12.56
C TRP A 209 -7.33 16.83 13.96
N ASN A 210 -7.00 15.82 14.77
CA ASN A 210 -6.48 16.00 16.13
C ASN A 210 -5.02 15.59 16.23
N ALA A 211 -4.32 16.18 17.19
CA ALA A 211 -3.02 15.69 17.62
C ALA A 211 -3.09 14.21 18.03
N PRO A 212 -1.96 13.47 17.94
CA PRO A 212 -1.85 12.16 18.55
C PRO A 212 -2.33 12.20 20.01
N ALA A 213 -3.35 11.42 20.34
CA ALA A 213 -3.95 11.35 21.67
C ALA A 213 -4.26 9.89 22.03
N GLN A 214 -4.33 9.59 23.32
CA GLN A 214 -4.71 8.25 23.77
C GLN A 214 -6.19 8.00 23.53
N TYR A 215 -6.46 6.83 22.95
CA TYR A 215 -7.80 6.36 22.63
C TYR A 215 -7.92 4.91 23.08
N GLN A 216 -9.05 4.59 23.71
CA GLN A 216 -9.36 3.21 24.06
C GLN A 216 -10.12 2.58 22.89
N PHE A 217 -9.68 1.40 22.48
CA PHE A 217 -10.25 0.63 21.38
C PHE A 217 -11.09 -0.54 21.91
N GLU A 218 -11.90 -1.14 21.03
CA GLU A 218 -12.87 -2.18 21.43
C GLU A 218 -12.25 -3.40 22.11
N THR A 219 -11.02 -3.73 21.72
CA THR A 219 -10.23 -4.82 22.32
C THR A 219 -9.72 -4.51 23.72
N GLY A 220 -9.95 -3.30 24.23
CA GLY A 220 -9.44 -2.80 25.50
C GLY A 220 -8.05 -2.16 25.39
N LYS A 221 -7.41 -2.21 24.22
CA LYS A 221 -6.12 -1.57 23.95
C LYS A 221 -6.26 -0.05 24.10
N LEU A 222 -5.30 0.56 24.81
CA LEU A 222 -5.16 2.01 24.91
C LEU A 222 -3.99 2.43 24.03
N LEU A 223 -4.27 2.96 22.84
CA LEU A 223 -3.26 3.32 21.84
C LEU A 223 -3.31 4.82 21.55
N THR A 224 -2.15 5.40 21.28
CA THR A 224 -2.08 6.78 20.79
C THR A 224 -2.43 6.78 19.31
N ALA A 225 -3.42 7.57 18.90
CA ALA A 225 -3.82 7.68 17.51
C ALA A 225 -3.94 9.13 17.02
N ILE A 226 -3.73 9.34 15.72
CA ILE A 226 -4.22 10.53 15.02
C ILE A 226 -5.66 10.27 14.62
N ARG A 227 -6.57 11.20 14.93
CA ARG A 227 -7.96 11.16 14.46
C ARG A 227 -8.14 12.17 13.32
N SER A 228 -8.74 11.74 12.23
CA SER A 228 -9.12 12.58 11.09
C SER A 228 -10.62 12.45 10.83
N ASP A 229 -11.29 13.57 10.61
CA ASP A 229 -12.73 13.72 10.43
C ASP A 229 -12.99 14.36 9.06
N HIS A 230 -13.41 13.59 8.07
CA HIS A 230 -13.63 14.10 6.71
C HIS A 230 -15.12 14.22 6.38
N PHE A 231 -15.57 15.45 6.17
CA PHE A 231 -16.93 15.79 5.77
C PHE A 231 -17.04 15.91 4.25
N ALA A 232 -18.06 15.29 3.66
CA ALA A 232 -18.31 15.33 2.22
C ALA A 232 -18.69 16.73 1.72
N ALA A 233 -19.29 17.57 2.57
CA ALA A 233 -19.59 18.97 2.27
C ALA A 233 -19.03 19.92 3.32
N GLU A 234 -18.58 21.10 2.87
CA GLU A 234 -18.04 22.16 3.70
C GLU A 234 -19.05 22.69 4.74
N ASN A 235 -20.32 22.85 4.34
CA ASN A 235 -21.36 23.29 5.26
C ASN A 235 -21.79 22.12 6.17
N LEU A 236 -21.28 22.13 7.40
CA LEU A 236 -21.57 21.10 8.39
C LEU A 236 -23.04 21.08 8.85
N SER A 237 -23.84 22.11 8.54
CA SER A 237 -25.28 22.15 8.82
C SER A 237 -26.14 21.56 7.68
N GLN A 238 -25.52 21.16 6.56
CA GLN A 238 -26.23 20.58 5.43
C GLN A 238 -26.81 19.21 5.80
N GLN A 239 -28.08 18.97 5.45
CA GLN A 239 -28.75 17.70 5.70
C GLN A 239 -28.16 16.55 4.86
N ASN A 240 -28.00 16.76 3.55
CA ASN A 240 -27.33 15.79 2.68
C ASN A 240 -25.81 15.93 2.82
N ASN A 241 -25.26 15.40 3.90
CA ASN A 241 -23.84 15.37 4.17
C ASN A 241 -23.45 13.98 4.74
N ALA A 242 -22.17 13.68 4.75
CA ALA A 242 -21.59 12.46 5.30
C ALA A 242 -20.25 12.80 5.96
N LEU A 243 -19.91 12.08 7.01
CA LEU A 243 -18.64 12.18 7.71
C LEU A 243 -18.02 10.78 7.76
N GLU A 244 -16.77 10.70 7.33
CA GLU A 244 -15.92 9.54 7.59
C GLU A 244 -14.84 9.92 8.59
N ARG A 245 -14.81 9.17 9.70
CA ARG A 245 -13.84 9.39 10.77
C ARG A 245 -12.83 8.24 10.78
N TYR A 246 -11.56 8.60 10.80
CA TYR A 246 -10.42 7.69 10.69
C TYR A 246 -9.53 7.82 11.91
N TYR A 247 -8.94 6.70 12.33
CA TYR A 247 -7.92 6.64 13.36
C TYR A 247 -6.70 5.88 12.86
N PHE A 248 -5.54 6.43 13.18
CA PHE A 248 -4.25 5.96 12.74
C PHE A 248 -3.34 5.75 13.95
N THR A 249 -2.83 4.55 14.19
CA THR A 249 -1.90 4.22 15.29
C THR A 249 -0.55 3.83 14.72
N LYS A 250 0.52 3.92 15.52
CA LYS A 250 1.85 3.46 15.10
C LYS A 250 1.93 1.95 14.99
N GLU A 251 1.11 1.27 15.78
CA GLU A 251 1.04 -0.18 15.84
C GLU A 251 0.47 -0.79 14.55
N TYR A 252 -0.64 -0.23 14.05
CA TYR A 252 -1.44 -0.86 12.99
C TYR A 252 -1.62 0.01 11.74
N GLY A 253 -1.12 1.24 11.73
CA GLY A 253 -1.45 2.20 10.69
C GLY A 253 -2.94 2.56 10.75
N TYR A 254 -3.68 2.35 9.65
CA TYR A 254 -5.15 2.46 9.63
C TYR A 254 -5.80 1.53 10.66
N THR A 255 -6.38 2.08 11.72
CA THR A 255 -6.80 1.33 12.91
C THR A 255 -8.30 1.35 13.15
N ARG A 256 -9.01 2.42 12.78
CA ARG A 256 -10.46 2.48 12.93
C ARG A 256 -11.08 3.40 11.90
N TRP A 257 -12.26 3.01 11.43
CA TRP A 257 -13.08 3.82 10.54
C TRP A 257 -14.53 3.84 10.99
N GLU A 258 -15.17 4.97 10.79
CA GLU A 258 -16.56 5.20 11.14
C GLU A 258 -17.27 5.99 10.04
N ALA A 259 -18.50 5.57 9.71
CA ALA A 259 -19.38 6.30 8.82
C ALA A 259 -20.48 7.00 9.63
N TRP A 260 -20.68 8.28 9.34
CA TRP A 260 -21.62 9.15 10.04
C TRP A 260 -22.46 9.93 9.03
N ILE A 261 -23.73 10.18 9.40
CA ILE A 261 -24.63 11.05 8.64
C ILE A 261 -25.40 11.97 9.61
N PRO A 262 -25.90 13.13 9.14
CA PRO A 262 -26.82 13.93 9.92
C PRO A 262 -28.02 13.10 10.36
N ARG A 263 -28.46 13.26 11.61
CA ARG A 263 -29.58 12.50 12.17
C ARG A 263 -30.87 12.71 11.37
N SER A 264 -31.08 13.94 10.92
CA SER A 264 -32.17 14.32 10.01
C SER A 264 -32.15 13.55 8.69
N ARG A 265 -30.96 13.30 8.13
CA ARG A 265 -30.78 12.43 6.95
C ARG A 265 -31.04 10.97 7.29
N CYS A 266 -30.58 10.49 8.44
CA CYS A 266 -30.87 9.13 8.89
C CYS A 266 -32.38 8.87 8.98
N TYR A 267 -33.15 9.81 9.53
CA TYR A 267 -34.60 9.73 9.59
C TYR A 267 -35.26 9.72 8.20
N GLN A 268 -34.74 10.52 7.26
CA GLN A 268 -35.25 10.55 5.89
C GLN A 268 -34.98 9.23 5.15
N GLU A 269 -33.80 8.65 5.33
CA GLU A 269 -33.39 7.43 4.62
C GLU A 269 -33.93 6.15 5.26
N ARG A 270 -34.13 6.13 6.59
CA ARG A 270 -34.38 4.90 7.36
C ARG A 270 -35.66 4.96 8.20
N GLY A 271 -36.29 6.12 8.34
CA GLY A 271 -37.46 6.34 9.20
C GLY A 271 -37.10 6.85 10.60
N THR A 272 -38.00 7.62 11.20
CA THR A 272 -37.79 8.28 12.51
C THR A 272 -37.69 7.32 13.68
N THR A 273 -38.07 6.05 13.54
CA THR A 273 -38.03 5.03 14.59
C THR A 273 -36.89 4.01 14.40
N ALA A 274 -36.10 4.13 13.33
CA ALA A 274 -35.03 3.17 13.04
C ALA A 274 -33.94 3.19 14.13
N PRO A 275 -33.62 2.06 14.79
CA PRO A 275 -32.71 2.03 15.93
C PRO A 275 -31.31 2.62 15.66
N ILE A 276 -30.80 2.47 14.42
CA ILE A 276 -29.51 3.05 14.01
C ILE A 276 -29.48 4.58 14.07
N CYS A 277 -30.63 5.26 13.97
CA CYS A 277 -30.74 6.71 14.10
C CYS A 277 -30.89 7.18 15.56
N HIS A 278 -30.83 6.26 16.53
CA HIS A 278 -30.95 6.51 17.97
C HIS A 278 -29.83 5.81 18.75
N PRO A 279 -28.57 6.27 18.65
CA PRO A 279 -27.43 5.70 19.39
C PRO A 279 -27.60 5.67 20.93
N GLU A 280 -28.49 6.50 21.46
CA GLU A 280 -28.87 6.53 22.87
C GLU A 280 -29.83 5.40 23.29
N SER A 281 -30.49 4.74 22.33
CA SER A 281 -31.43 3.65 22.58
C SER A 281 -30.70 2.36 22.92
N THR A 282 -31.27 1.53 23.80
CA THR A 282 -30.77 0.18 24.15
C THR A 282 -30.79 -0.81 22.97
N ASN A 283 -31.48 -0.50 21.87
CA ASN A 283 -31.55 -1.35 20.68
C ASN A 283 -30.61 -0.89 19.55
N TYR A 284 -29.68 0.01 19.83
CA TYR A 284 -28.74 0.50 18.82
C TYR A 284 -27.84 -0.65 18.32
N PRO A 285 -27.81 -0.93 17.00
CA PRO A 285 -27.16 -2.13 16.47
C PRO A 285 -25.62 -2.09 16.54
N LEU A 286 -25.02 -0.92 16.76
CA LEU A 286 -23.59 -0.78 17.01
C LEU A 286 -23.33 -0.55 18.51
N GLN A 287 -24.00 -1.29 19.40
CA GLN A 287 -23.68 -1.28 20.83
C GLN A 287 -22.66 -2.35 21.22
N SER A 288 -22.72 -3.51 20.55
CA SER A 288 -21.75 -4.59 20.69
C SER A 288 -20.43 -4.26 19.97
N ARG A 289 -20.47 -3.24 19.11
CA ARG A 289 -19.36 -2.75 18.27
C ARG A 289 -19.19 -1.25 18.41
N CYS A 290 -17.97 -0.79 18.50
CA CYS A 290 -17.54 0.60 18.62
C CYS A 290 -18.14 1.34 19.83
N LYS A 291 -18.36 0.62 20.93
CA LYS A 291 -18.93 1.16 22.16
C LYS A 291 -18.04 2.15 22.89
N VAL A 292 -16.74 2.17 22.58
CA VAL A 292 -15.78 2.97 23.34
C VAL A 292 -15.91 4.45 23.01
N MET A 293 -16.04 5.29 24.05
CA MET A 293 -16.13 6.74 23.94
C MET A 293 -14.76 7.37 23.74
N ASN A 294 -14.53 7.96 22.57
CA ASN A 294 -13.29 8.67 22.23
C ASN A 294 -13.45 10.19 22.25
N VAL A 295 -14.10 10.70 23.30
CA VAL A 295 -14.49 12.11 23.48
C VAL A 295 -15.62 12.49 22.50
N SER A 296 -16.87 12.40 22.93
CA SER A 296 -18.04 12.91 22.21
C SER A 296 -18.68 14.06 22.96
N SER A 297 -19.26 15.00 22.23
CA SER A 297 -19.98 16.15 22.80
C SER A 297 -21.30 15.78 23.48
N THR A 298 -21.77 14.54 23.29
CA THR A 298 -23.14 14.11 23.62
C THR A 298 -23.20 13.05 24.71
N GLY A 299 -22.05 12.48 25.14
CA GLY A 299 -22.01 11.38 26.10
C GLY A 299 -22.45 10.01 25.53
N HIS A 300 -22.75 9.91 24.23
CA HIS A 300 -23.10 8.67 23.56
C HIS A 300 -22.07 8.34 22.46
N PRO A 301 -21.51 7.12 22.39
CA PRO A 301 -20.45 6.76 21.42
C PRO A 301 -20.83 6.91 19.94
N GLY A 302 -22.12 6.78 19.61
CA GLY A 302 -22.62 6.86 18.24
C GLY A 302 -23.32 8.18 17.89
N LEU A 303 -23.28 9.19 18.78
CA LEU A 303 -23.90 10.50 18.57
C LEU A 303 -22.83 11.59 18.72
N ASP A 304 -22.76 12.53 17.78
CA ASP A 304 -21.86 13.68 17.87
C ASP A 304 -22.55 14.93 17.31
N ARG A 305 -21.97 16.12 17.53
CA ARG A 305 -22.59 17.39 17.13
C ARG A 305 -21.62 18.25 16.35
N TRP A 306 -22.00 18.56 15.11
CA TRP A 306 -21.25 19.39 14.19
C TRP A 306 -22.19 20.29 13.41
N GLY A 307 -21.80 21.55 13.18
CA GLY A 307 -22.63 22.49 12.41
C GLY A 307 -24.02 22.70 13.01
N ASN A 308 -24.14 22.77 14.32
CA ASN A 308 -25.41 22.94 15.04
C ASN A 308 -26.48 21.84 14.77
N GLN A 309 -26.08 20.67 14.29
CA GLN A 309 -26.96 19.51 14.14
C GLN A 309 -26.32 18.25 14.72
N ASP A 310 -27.17 17.26 15.00
CA ASP A 310 -26.73 15.96 15.49
C ASP A 310 -26.34 15.04 14.32
N TRP A 311 -25.29 14.26 14.54
CA TRP A 311 -24.74 13.28 13.62
C TRP A 311 -24.77 11.92 14.28
N VAL A 312 -25.23 10.90 13.55
CA VAL A 312 -25.33 9.53 14.03
C VAL A 312 -24.38 8.63 13.27
N ARG A 313 -23.68 7.76 13.99
CA ARG A 313 -22.80 6.75 13.42
C ARG A 313 -23.64 5.60 12.88
N VAL A 314 -23.45 5.31 11.59
CA VAL A 314 -24.22 4.31 10.84
C VAL A 314 -23.42 3.07 10.48
N ASP A 315 -22.08 3.12 10.53
CA ASP A 315 -21.20 1.96 10.53
C ASP A 315 -19.91 2.30 11.30
N CYS A 316 -19.22 1.27 11.77
CA CYS A 316 -17.96 1.40 12.46
C CYS A 316 -17.13 0.12 12.44
N ARG A 317 -15.83 0.25 12.17
CA ARG A 317 -14.85 -0.85 12.13
C ARG A 317 -13.67 -0.48 13.01
N ASP A 318 -13.55 -1.13 14.17
CA ASP A 318 -12.40 -1.00 15.07
C ASP A 318 -11.43 -2.16 14.81
N GLN A 319 -10.37 -1.89 14.03
CA GLN A 319 -9.42 -2.88 13.53
C GLN A 319 -8.27 -3.09 14.52
N THR A 320 -8.61 -3.49 15.75
CA THR A 320 -7.61 -3.73 16.79
C THR A 320 -7.56 -5.17 17.27
N ASN A 321 -8.42 -6.05 16.76
CA ASN A 321 -8.36 -7.47 17.08
C ASN A 321 -7.23 -8.12 16.27
N TYR A 322 -6.14 -8.47 16.97
CA TYR A 322 -4.95 -9.06 16.36
C TYR A 322 -5.18 -10.54 16.03
N VAL A 323 -4.85 -10.95 14.81
CA VAL A 323 -4.90 -12.35 14.38
C VAL A 323 -3.57 -12.74 13.75
N ALA A 324 -2.79 -13.56 14.47
CA ALA A 324 -1.56 -14.15 13.93
C ALA A 324 -1.88 -15.11 12.79
N LEU A 325 -1.08 -15.05 11.72
CA LEU A 325 -1.19 -15.94 10.58
C LEU A 325 -0.21 -17.09 10.69
N ASN A 326 -0.65 -18.29 10.30
CA ASN A 326 0.22 -19.47 10.21
C ASN A 326 1.29 -19.29 9.12
N THR A 327 0.95 -18.56 8.05
CA THR A 327 1.86 -18.23 6.95
C THR A 327 1.87 -16.72 6.76
N PRO A 328 2.99 -16.04 7.05
CA PRO A 328 3.16 -14.63 6.70
C PRO A 328 3.00 -14.43 5.18
N GLN A 329 2.31 -13.37 4.78
CA GLN A 329 1.92 -13.16 3.38
C GLN A 329 1.90 -11.69 2.99
N ILE A 330 2.07 -11.41 1.71
CA ILE A 330 1.92 -10.06 1.18
C ILE A 330 0.44 -9.74 1.03
N MET A 331 0.02 -8.60 1.56
CA MET A 331 -1.38 -8.17 1.62
C MET A 331 -1.79 -7.35 0.40
N LEU A 332 -1.20 -7.66 -0.76
CA LEU A 332 -1.35 -6.90 -2.00
C LEU A 332 -1.66 -7.86 -3.17
N ASP A 333 -2.75 -7.58 -3.87
CA ASP A 333 -3.16 -8.31 -5.07
C ASP A 333 -2.85 -7.46 -6.31
N THR A 334 -2.46 -8.12 -7.40
CA THR A 334 -2.17 -7.48 -8.68
C THR A 334 -3.31 -6.65 -9.25
N VAL A 335 -4.57 -6.92 -8.91
CA VAL A 335 -5.68 -6.09 -9.43
C VAL A 335 -5.85 -4.77 -8.67
N MET A 336 -5.29 -4.65 -7.46
CA MET A 336 -5.44 -3.47 -6.63
C MET A 336 -4.73 -2.28 -7.27
N ALA A 337 -5.46 -1.17 -7.47
CA ALA A 337 -4.98 0.06 -8.06
C ALA A 337 -4.38 -0.10 -9.50
N GLN A 338 -4.94 -1.03 -10.28
CA GLN A 338 -4.55 -1.31 -11.67
C GLN A 338 -5.70 -1.25 -12.70
N THR A 339 -6.89 -0.81 -12.29
CA THR A 339 -8.11 -0.89 -13.13
C THR A 339 -8.19 0.22 -14.20
N ASN A 340 -8.82 -0.09 -15.33
CA ASN A 340 -9.21 0.83 -16.40
C ASN A 340 -8.06 1.69 -16.97
N GLY A 341 -6.88 1.07 -17.12
CA GLY A 341 -5.71 1.72 -17.72
C GLY A 341 -5.00 2.72 -16.81
N VAL A 342 -5.42 2.83 -15.54
CA VAL A 342 -4.71 3.61 -14.52
C VAL A 342 -3.93 2.67 -13.61
N VAL A 343 -2.61 2.70 -13.72
CA VAL A 343 -1.68 1.88 -12.93
C VAL A 343 -0.95 2.77 -11.93
N ASP A 344 -1.28 2.62 -10.65
CA ASP A 344 -0.67 3.43 -9.58
C ASP A 344 0.55 2.76 -8.94
N ILE A 345 0.56 1.43 -8.88
CA ILE A 345 1.54 0.66 -8.11
C ILE A 345 2.52 -0.05 -9.03
N ASN A 346 3.79 -0.03 -8.66
CA ASN A 346 4.85 -0.74 -9.33
C ASN A 346 4.97 -2.18 -8.81
N PHE A 347 4.16 -3.07 -9.38
CA PHE A 347 4.19 -4.51 -9.07
C PHE A 347 5.45 -5.23 -9.57
N HIS A 348 6.30 -4.57 -10.34
CA HIS A 348 7.59 -5.14 -10.72
C HIS A 348 8.46 -5.43 -9.48
N GLN A 349 8.52 -4.52 -8.52
CA GLN A 349 9.30 -4.75 -7.30
C GLN A 349 8.67 -5.80 -6.38
N LEU A 350 7.34 -5.92 -6.36
CA LEU A 350 6.66 -7.04 -5.70
C LEU A 350 7.14 -8.36 -6.30
N ASN A 351 7.13 -8.43 -7.63
CA ASN A 351 7.60 -9.57 -8.41
C ASN A 351 9.09 -9.89 -8.19
N GLU A 352 9.92 -8.88 -7.91
CA GLU A 352 11.32 -9.04 -7.50
C GLU A 352 11.47 -9.53 -6.06
N SER A 353 10.64 -9.03 -5.12
CA SER A 353 10.64 -9.44 -3.71
C SER A 353 10.08 -10.84 -3.47
N LEU A 354 9.15 -11.27 -4.34
CA LEU A 354 8.59 -12.62 -4.43
C LEU A 354 9.45 -13.55 -5.31
N ALA A 355 10.67 -13.14 -5.67
CA ALA A 355 11.59 -13.93 -6.46
C ALA A 355 12.92 -14.12 -5.74
N THR A 356 13.53 -15.29 -5.93
CA THR A 356 14.95 -15.47 -5.60
C THR A 356 15.75 -14.79 -6.70
N TYR A 357 16.70 -13.93 -6.33
CA TYR A 357 17.50 -13.18 -7.29
C TYR A 357 18.97 -13.53 -7.25
N ALA A 358 19.64 -13.43 -8.41
CA ALA A 358 21.09 -13.45 -8.53
C ALA A 358 21.60 -12.05 -8.87
N ALA A 359 22.62 -11.61 -8.15
CA ALA A 359 23.31 -10.35 -8.41
C ALA A 359 24.36 -10.49 -9.52
N PRO A 360 24.75 -9.40 -10.20
CA PRO A 360 25.86 -9.41 -11.13
C PRO A 360 27.15 -9.89 -10.45
N GLY A 361 27.94 -10.69 -11.15
CA GLY A 361 29.06 -11.46 -10.62
C GLY A 361 28.72 -12.90 -10.23
N THR A 362 27.42 -13.25 -10.13
CA THR A 362 27.00 -14.63 -9.85
C THR A 362 27.35 -15.55 -11.01
N THR A 363 27.87 -16.74 -10.71
CA THR A 363 28.15 -17.79 -11.69
C THR A 363 27.48 -19.09 -11.25
N LEU A 364 26.70 -19.69 -12.14
CA LEU A 364 26.18 -21.04 -11.97
C LEU A 364 27.07 -22.03 -12.74
N LEU A 365 27.65 -22.97 -12.02
CA LEU A 365 28.34 -24.13 -12.59
C LEU A 365 27.34 -25.19 -13.04
N SER A 366 27.82 -26.18 -13.80
CA SER A 366 27.00 -27.32 -14.21
C SER A 366 26.24 -27.94 -13.03
N ASN A 367 24.95 -28.16 -13.25
CA ASN A 367 23.93 -28.64 -12.32
C ASN A 367 23.52 -27.70 -11.19
N GLN A 368 24.02 -26.46 -11.14
CA GLN A 368 23.51 -25.45 -10.21
C GLN A 368 22.28 -24.73 -10.79
N SER A 369 21.42 -24.25 -9.89
CA SER A 369 20.17 -23.58 -10.25
C SER A 369 19.82 -22.45 -9.29
N ILE A 370 18.95 -21.56 -9.77
CA ILE A 370 18.18 -20.61 -8.95
C ILE A 370 16.73 -21.09 -8.94
N MET A 371 16.07 -21.03 -7.80
CA MET A 371 14.71 -21.55 -7.60
C MET A 371 13.76 -20.42 -7.21
N SER A 372 12.51 -20.44 -7.68
CA SER A 372 11.48 -19.50 -7.24
C SER A 372 11.19 -19.66 -5.73
N PRO A 373 10.74 -18.62 -5.02
CA PRO A 373 10.45 -18.72 -3.59
C PRO A 373 9.39 -19.76 -3.22
N ASP A 374 8.44 -20.05 -4.11
CA ASP A 374 7.46 -21.12 -3.93
C ASP A 374 7.99 -22.53 -4.29
N GLY A 375 9.24 -22.63 -4.75
CA GLY A 375 9.91 -23.89 -5.08
C GLY A 375 9.48 -24.54 -6.41
N ARG A 376 8.50 -23.99 -7.13
CA ARG A 376 7.93 -24.64 -8.33
C ARG A 376 8.79 -24.49 -9.58
N PHE A 377 9.53 -23.39 -9.70
CA PHE A 377 10.29 -23.05 -10.90
C PHE A 377 11.78 -23.05 -10.63
N THR A 378 12.55 -23.61 -11.55
CA THR A 378 14.02 -23.61 -11.47
C THR A 378 14.65 -23.14 -12.77
N PHE A 379 15.68 -22.30 -12.67
CA PHE A 379 16.52 -21.88 -13.79
C PHE A 379 17.91 -22.49 -13.61
N ARG A 380 18.29 -23.43 -14.48
CA ARG A 380 19.40 -24.38 -14.25
C ARG A 380 20.41 -24.36 -15.38
N ALA A 381 21.69 -24.30 -15.03
CA ALA A 381 22.78 -24.67 -15.93
C ALA A 381 22.99 -26.17 -15.85
N GLN A 382 22.87 -26.89 -16.97
CA GLN A 382 22.89 -28.36 -17.02
C GLN A 382 24.28 -28.90 -17.36
N SER A 383 24.50 -30.19 -17.11
CA SER A 383 25.76 -30.88 -17.42
C SER A 383 25.94 -31.17 -18.92
N ASP A 384 24.87 -31.15 -19.71
CA ASP A 384 24.90 -31.30 -21.16
C ASP A 384 25.18 -29.97 -21.88
N PHE A 385 25.58 -28.94 -21.14
CA PHE A 385 25.87 -27.59 -21.62
C PHE A 385 24.64 -26.80 -22.09
N ASN A 386 23.43 -27.14 -21.60
CA ASN A 386 22.24 -26.34 -21.81
C ASN A 386 21.90 -25.48 -20.58
N VAL A 387 21.20 -24.37 -20.78
CA VAL A 387 20.51 -23.61 -19.71
C VAL A 387 19.02 -23.75 -19.93
N VAL A 388 18.31 -24.24 -18.92
CA VAL A 388 16.90 -24.59 -19.03
C VAL A 388 16.12 -24.09 -17.82
N GLN A 389 14.94 -23.53 -18.10
CA GLN A 389 13.94 -23.22 -17.10
C GLN A 389 12.94 -24.37 -17.01
N TYR A 390 12.62 -24.80 -15.79
CA TYR A 390 11.65 -25.85 -15.51
C TYR A 390 10.51 -25.36 -14.62
N MET A 391 9.33 -25.93 -14.81
CA MET A 391 8.27 -26.05 -13.80
C MET A 391 8.26 -27.50 -13.33
N ASN A 392 8.71 -27.76 -12.10
CA ASN A 392 8.99 -29.12 -11.63
C ASN A 392 9.92 -29.88 -12.60
N ALA A 393 9.41 -30.89 -13.32
CA ALA A 393 10.16 -31.66 -14.32
C ALA A 393 9.91 -31.21 -15.77
N THR A 394 8.97 -30.29 -16.00
CA THR A 394 8.57 -29.84 -17.34
C THR A 394 9.43 -28.66 -17.79
N PRO A 395 10.19 -28.75 -18.90
CA PRO A 395 10.94 -27.62 -19.41
C PRO A 395 10.00 -26.57 -20.02
N LEU A 396 10.19 -25.30 -19.65
CA LEU A 396 9.42 -24.16 -20.17
C LEU A 396 10.22 -23.36 -21.21
N TRP A 397 11.53 -23.22 -21.01
CA TRP A 397 12.43 -22.47 -21.89
C TRP A 397 13.82 -23.11 -21.89
N ALA A 398 14.54 -23.03 -23.02
CA ALA A 398 15.92 -23.51 -23.12
C ALA A 398 16.78 -22.59 -24.00
N SER A 399 18.06 -22.49 -23.67
CA SER A 399 19.07 -21.81 -24.49
C SER A 399 19.42 -22.54 -25.79
N ASN A 400 19.00 -23.81 -25.92
CA ASN A 400 19.25 -24.70 -27.06
C ASN A 400 20.74 -24.90 -27.39
N THR A 401 21.56 -25.04 -26.35
CA THR A 401 23.02 -25.21 -26.47
C THR A 401 23.51 -26.62 -26.08
N ALA A 402 22.57 -27.55 -25.85
CA ALA A 402 22.87 -28.92 -25.49
C ALA A 402 23.86 -29.59 -26.46
N GLY A 403 24.90 -30.22 -25.93
CA GLY A 403 25.93 -30.91 -26.70
C GLY A 403 26.96 -30.00 -27.39
N ALA A 404 26.83 -28.67 -27.30
CA ALA A 404 27.80 -27.75 -27.90
C ALA A 404 29.13 -27.69 -27.12
N SER A 405 29.15 -28.18 -25.89
CA SER A 405 30.36 -28.43 -25.09
C SER A 405 30.10 -29.54 -24.06
N VAL A 406 31.16 -29.99 -23.40
CA VAL A 406 31.09 -30.99 -22.31
C VAL A 406 31.06 -30.36 -20.92
N MET A 407 31.42 -29.08 -20.81
CA MET A 407 31.46 -28.34 -19.53
C MET A 407 31.21 -26.85 -19.77
N GLY A 408 30.52 -26.21 -18.84
CA GLY A 408 30.18 -24.80 -18.94
C GLY A 408 29.85 -24.13 -17.63
N ARG A 409 29.70 -22.81 -17.73
CA ARG A 409 29.15 -21.97 -16.66
C ARG A 409 28.24 -20.91 -17.24
N LEU A 410 27.15 -20.64 -16.54
CA LEU A 410 26.31 -19.48 -16.80
C LEU A 410 26.79 -18.35 -15.90
N ALA A 411 27.30 -17.27 -16.49
CA ALA A 411 27.81 -16.12 -15.76
C ALA A 411 26.85 -14.94 -15.92
N PHE A 412 26.34 -14.43 -14.81
CA PHE A 412 25.70 -13.12 -14.80
C PHE A 412 26.79 -12.06 -14.59
N GLN A 413 27.17 -11.36 -15.65
CA GLN A 413 28.32 -10.48 -15.69
C GLN A 413 28.01 -9.12 -15.03
N THR A 414 29.06 -8.47 -14.51
CA THR A 414 28.95 -7.17 -13.82
C THR A 414 28.48 -6.02 -14.71
N ASP A 415 28.52 -6.20 -16.03
CA ASP A 415 28.01 -5.26 -17.03
C ASP A 415 26.50 -5.43 -17.30
N GLY A 416 25.83 -6.40 -16.66
CA GLY A 416 24.40 -6.68 -16.80
C GLY A 416 24.07 -7.73 -17.86
N ASN A 417 25.05 -8.37 -18.49
CA ASN A 417 24.81 -9.42 -19.47
C ASN A 417 24.82 -10.83 -18.83
N LEU A 418 23.93 -11.73 -19.26
CA LEU A 418 23.90 -13.13 -18.81
C LEU A 418 24.41 -14.02 -19.93
N VAL A 419 25.53 -14.72 -19.70
CA VAL A 419 26.26 -15.42 -20.78
C VAL A 419 26.63 -16.84 -20.39
N LEU A 420 26.34 -17.80 -21.26
CA LEU A 420 26.81 -19.17 -21.15
C LEU A 420 28.17 -19.29 -21.82
N TYR A 421 29.17 -19.70 -21.04
CA TYR A 421 30.54 -19.92 -21.50
C TYR A 421 30.92 -21.39 -21.38
N ASN A 422 31.70 -21.88 -22.35
CA ASN A 422 32.41 -23.16 -22.20
C ASN A 422 33.62 -23.03 -21.26
N ASN A 423 34.29 -24.15 -21.00
CA ASN A 423 35.48 -24.24 -20.14
C ASN A 423 36.71 -23.45 -20.62
N VAL A 424 36.75 -23.01 -21.89
CA VAL A 424 37.81 -22.16 -22.45
C VAL A 424 37.34 -20.71 -22.68
N ASN A 425 36.25 -20.29 -22.03
CA ASN A 425 35.70 -18.92 -22.07
C ASN A 425 35.17 -18.45 -23.43
N VAL A 426 34.76 -19.36 -24.31
CA VAL A 426 34.02 -19.03 -25.52
C VAL A 426 32.53 -18.88 -25.18
N PRO A 427 31.86 -17.75 -25.52
CA PRO A 427 30.44 -17.57 -25.28
C PRO A 427 29.61 -18.34 -26.32
N TYR A 428 28.60 -19.09 -25.88
CA TYR A 428 27.69 -19.86 -26.74
C TYR A 428 26.26 -19.33 -26.74
N TRP A 429 25.86 -18.65 -25.66
CA TRP A 429 24.56 -18.01 -25.56
C TRP A 429 24.68 -16.75 -24.69
N SER A 430 23.85 -15.74 -24.97
CA SER A 430 23.84 -14.46 -24.27
C SER A 430 22.42 -13.89 -24.22
N SER A 431 22.05 -13.24 -23.11
CA SER A 431 20.81 -12.44 -23.01
C SER A 431 20.85 -11.17 -23.86
N ALA A 432 22.03 -10.80 -24.38
CA ALA A 432 22.28 -9.60 -25.18
C ALA A 432 21.90 -8.30 -24.47
N SER A 433 22.18 -8.24 -23.16
CA SER A 433 21.80 -7.12 -22.28
C SER A 433 22.98 -6.39 -21.58
N PRO A 434 24.13 -6.16 -22.23
CA PRO A 434 25.22 -5.40 -21.60
C PRO A 434 24.87 -3.92 -21.40
N GLY A 435 25.61 -3.22 -20.53
CA GLY A 435 25.48 -1.79 -20.29
C GLY A 435 24.56 -1.42 -19.12
N PHE A 436 24.10 -2.41 -18.36
CA PHE A 436 23.24 -2.26 -17.19
C PHE A 436 23.92 -2.80 -15.93
N PRO A 437 25.00 -2.15 -15.44
CA PRO A 437 25.61 -2.53 -14.19
C PRO A 437 24.58 -2.42 -13.05
N ASN A 438 24.61 -3.38 -12.12
CA ASN A 438 23.62 -3.57 -11.05
C ASN A 438 22.24 -4.09 -11.51
N ALA A 439 22.11 -4.66 -12.71
CA ALA A 439 20.91 -5.43 -13.06
C ALA A 439 20.70 -6.62 -12.10
N ALA A 440 19.50 -7.16 -12.02
CA ALA A 440 19.20 -8.36 -11.22
C ALA A 440 18.46 -9.40 -12.06
N LEU A 441 18.81 -10.68 -11.88
CA LEU A 441 18.15 -11.83 -12.51
C LEU A 441 17.21 -12.47 -11.49
N TYR A 442 15.93 -12.62 -11.84
CA TYR A 442 14.89 -13.14 -10.96
C TYR A 442 14.27 -14.41 -11.53
N VAL A 443 14.08 -15.42 -10.68
CA VAL A 443 13.21 -16.57 -10.95
C VAL A 443 11.92 -16.38 -10.16
N LYS A 444 10.82 -16.12 -10.87
CA LYS A 444 9.56 -15.71 -10.26
C LYS A 444 8.59 -16.86 -10.05
N ASN A 445 7.69 -16.70 -9.08
CA ASN A 445 6.59 -17.64 -8.81
C ASN A 445 5.51 -17.68 -9.91
N ASP A 446 5.51 -16.74 -10.88
CA ASP A 446 4.61 -16.79 -12.04
C ASP A 446 5.14 -17.64 -13.20
N GLY A 447 6.33 -18.24 -13.02
CA GLY A 447 6.99 -19.06 -14.02
C GLY A 447 7.78 -18.27 -15.06
N ASN A 448 8.06 -16.97 -14.85
CA ASN A 448 8.98 -16.23 -15.70
C ASN A 448 10.39 -16.10 -15.07
N VAL A 449 11.41 -16.05 -15.92
CA VAL A 449 12.77 -15.63 -15.53
C VAL A 449 13.06 -14.31 -16.20
N VAL A 450 13.36 -13.28 -15.42
CA VAL A 450 13.51 -11.91 -15.91
C VAL A 450 14.80 -11.26 -15.44
N MET A 451 15.42 -10.47 -16.30
CA MET A 451 16.54 -9.60 -15.96
C MET A 451 16.08 -8.15 -15.99
N LEU A 452 16.29 -7.43 -14.90
CA LEU A 452 15.68 -6.13 -14.67
C LEU A 452 16.74 -5.10 -14.29
N SER A 453 16.58 -3.87 -14.77
CA SER A 453 17.49 -2.77 -14.47
C SER A 453 17.12 -2.05 -13.17
N ASN A 454 18.02 -2.05 -12.20
CA ASN A 454 17.89 -1.24 -10.99
C ASN A 454 18.10 0.27 -11.24
N ARG A 455 18.70 0.67 -12.37
CA ARG A 455 18.97 2.09 -12.70
C ARG A 455 17.81 2.76 -13.43
N ALA A 456 17.00 1.99 -14.15
CA ALA A 456 15.94 2.49 -15.03
C ALA A 456 14.53 2.09 -14.55
N ARG A 457 14.26 2.22 -13.23
CA ARG A 457 12.95 1.95 -12.62
C ARG A 457 12.40 0.53 -12.87
N GLY A 458 13.26 -0.49 -12.94
CA GLY A 458 12.82 -1.86 -13.24
C GLY A 458 12.52 -2.10 -14.71
N ALA A 459 13.23 -1.43 -15.63
CA ALA A 459 13.10 -1.74 -17.05
C ALA A 459 13.48 -3.21 -17.32
N LEU A 460 12.62 -3.92 -18.04
CA LEU A 460 12.87 -5.29 -18.50
C LEU A 460 14.01 -5.30 -19.52
N LEU A 461 15.10 -5.99 -19.20
CA LEU A 461 16.27 -6.15 -20.07
C LEU A 461 16.19 -7.43 -20.89
N TRP A 462 15.75 -8.52 -20.26
CA TRP A 462 15.60 -9.82 -20.90
C TRP A 462 14.57 -10.68 -20.13
N SER A 463 13.93 -11.62 -20.83
CA SER A 463 12.91 -12.52 -20.28
C SER A 463 12.89 -13.84 -21.04
N THR A 464 12.60 -14.95 -20.36
CA THR A 464 12.29 -16.23 -21.01
C THR A 464 10.92 -16.24 -21.69
N ASN A 465 10.05 -15.30 -21.32
CA ASN A 465 8.68 -15.16 -21.82
C ASN A 465 7.81 -16.40 -21.57
N THR A 466 7.96 -16.98 -20.38
CA THR A 466 7.23 -18.18 -19.95
C THR A 466 6.26 -17.92 -18.80
N CYS A 467 5.83 -16.67 -18.59
CA CYS A 467 4.63 -16.42 -17.78
C CYS A 467 3.40 -16.95 -18.54
N CYS A 468 2.31 -17.42 -17.94
CA CYS A 468 1.88 -17.41 -16.54
C CYS A 468 1.42 -18.85 -16.16
N HIS A 469 1.69 -19.30 -14.93
CA HIS A 469 1.50 -20.70 -14.50
C HIS A 469 0.86 -20.92 -13.13
#